data_AF-A0A8X8BSA0-F1
#
_entry.id   AF-A0A8X8BSA0-F1
#
_cell.length_a   1.000
_cell.length_b   1.000
_cell.length_c   1.000
_cell.angle_alpha   90.00
_cell.angle_beta   90.00
_cell.angle_gamma   90.00
#
_symmetry.space_group_name_H-M   'P 1'
#
loop_
_entity.id
_entity.type
_entity.pdbx_description
1 polymer ?
#
loop_
_entity_poly.entity_id
_entity_poly.type
_entity_poly.pdbx_seq_one_letter_code
_entity_poly.pdbx_strand_id
1 'polypeptide(L)'
;MTAVRSFQTKLDIFKEDLEGECEHFPKLQEQIQGERNFSPYVDFINKLIGNFSNRFNSFCLGEQLLLLIQNPFLIREVRGFSKEATQTFKWAHAGSLQLELIDLQGNAALREHFETTDPATFWLQTVSESVFPGLTKVALHTLTMFGSTYSCESAFSNMNIIKNKYRSRLNNEHLHICMRTALTPFQPRFKLLAGQPHAHFSH
;
A
#
# COMPACT_ATOMS: atom_id res chain seq x y z
N MET A 1 1.20 1.08 -5.20
CA MET A 1 0.13 1.90 -5.83
C MET A 1 0.25 1.98 -7.34
N THR A 2 1.43 2.24 -7.91
CA THR A 2 1.61 2.34 -9.38
C THR A 2 1.09 1.14 -10.16
N ALA A 3 1.41 -0.09 -9.73
CA ALA A 3 0.91 -1.30 -10.39
C ALA A 3 -0.63 -1.42 -10.37
N VAL A 4 -1.28 -0.99 -9.27
CA VAL A 4 -2.74 -0.99 -9.15
C VAL A 4 -3.35 0.04 -10.10
N ARG A 5 -2.81 1.26 -10.14
CA ARG A 5 -3.26 2.30 -11.07
C ARG A 5 -3.06 1.88 -12.52
N SER A 6 -1.89 1.35 -12.88
CA SER A 6 -1.62 0.81 -14.22
C SER A 6 -2.58 -0.32 -14.57
N PHE A 7 -2.96 -1.17 -13.61
CA PHE A 7 -3.95 -2.22 -13.86
C PHE A 7 -5.35 -1.64 -14.06
N GLN A 8 -5.77 -0.65 -13.24
CA GLN A 8 -7.05 0.06 -13.44
C GLN A 8 -7.12 0.69 -14.84
N THR A 9 -6.08 1.40 -15.29
CA THR A 9 -6.01 1.96 -16.65
C THR A 9 -6.07 0.87 -17.73
N LYS A 10 -5.42 -0.28 -17.52
CA LYS A 10 -5.53 -1.41 -18.45
C LYS A 10 -6.96 -1.95 -18.52
N LEU A 11 -7.70 -1.98 -17.42
CA LEU A 11 -9.11 -2.42 -17.43
C LEU A 11 -9.98 -1.47 -18.25
N ASP A 12 -9.73 -0.16 -18.18
CA ASP A 12 -10.43 0.82 -19.02
C ASP A 12 -10.15 0.57 -20.51
N ILE A 13 -8.88 0.37 -20.87
CA ILE A 13 -8.48 0.03 -22.25
C ILE A 13 -9.12 -1.29 -22.72
N PHE A 14 -9.11 -2.32 -21.87
CA PHE A 14 -9.69 -3.62 -22.23
C PHE A 14 -11.20 -3.57 -22.42
N LYS A 15 -11.89 -2.71 -21.66
CA LYS A 15 -13.31 -2.46 -21.86
C LYS A 15 -13.57 -1.88 -23.24
N GLU A 16 -12.85 -0.82 -23.60
CA GLU A 16 -12.97 -0.16 -24.91
C GLU A 16 -12.61 -1.12 -26.06
N ASP A 17 -11.56 -1.91 -25.88
CA ASP A 17 -11.10 -2.89 -26.86
C ASP A 17 -12.13 -3.99 -27.14
N LEU A 18 -12.83 -4.50 -26.11
CA LEU A 18 -13.89 -5.50 -26.27
C LEU A 18 -15.10 -4.99 -27.09
N GLU A 19 -15.33 -3.68 -27.10
CA GLU A 19 -16.37 -3.03 -27.90
C GLU A 19 -15.88 -2.63 -29.29
N GLY A 20 -14.55 -2.58 -29.49
CA GLY A 20 -13.87 -2.25 -30.74
C GLY A 20 -13.30 -3.46 -31.47
N GLU A 21 -12.01 -3.39 -31.78
CA GLU A 21 -11.29 -4.38 -32.58
C GLU A 21 -10.89 -5.63 -31.79
N CYS A 22 -10.99 -5.63 -30.45
CA CYS A 22 -10.71 -6.78 -29.59
C CYS A 22 -9.28 -7.34 -29.77
N GLU A 23 -8.29 -6.45 -29.92
CA GLU A 23 -6.89 -6.78 -30.19
C GLU A 23 -6.21 -7.48 -28.99
N HIS A 24 -6.69 -7.24 -27.78
CA HIS A 24 -6.10 -7.76 -26.55
C HIS A 24 -6.62 -9.15 -26.18
N PHE A 25 -7.67 -9.64 -26.87
CA PHE A 25 -8.30 -10.93 -26.59
C PHE A 25 -8.40 -11.83 -27.84
N PRO A 26 -7.27 -12.19 -28.49
CA PRO A 26 -7.29 -12.95 -29.75
C PRO A 26 -7.97 -14.33 -29.63
N LYS A 27 -7.77 -15.04 -28.51
CA LYS A 27 -8.46 -16.32 -28.26
C LYS A 27 -9.97 -16.15 -28.10
N LEU A 28 -10.42 -15.01 -27.58
CA LEU A 28 -11.83 -14.71 -27.44
C LEU A 28 -12.45 -14.45 -28.82
N GLN A 29 -11.75 -13.72 -29.70
CA GLN A 29 -12.15 -13.56 -31.10
C GLN A 29 -12.28 -14.91 -31.82
N GLU A 30 -11.30 -15.81 -31.67
CA GLU A 30 -11.31 -17.15 -32.27
C GLU A 30 -12.53 -17.98 -31.85
N GLN A 31 -12.97 -17.86 -30.59
CA GLN A 31 -14.08 -18.64 -30.05
C GLN A 31 -15.46 -18.14 -30.46
N ILE A 32 -15.58 -16.88 -30.86
CA ILE A 32 -16.88 -16.23 -31.03
C ILE A 32 -17.46 -16.39 -32.46
N GLN A 33 -16.66 -16.88 -33.43
CA GLN A 33 -17.10 -17.32 -34.77
C GLN A 33 -18.18 -16.44 -35.47
N GLY A 34 -18.19 -15.12 -35.23
CA GLY A 34 -19.11 -14.16 -35.85
C GLY A 34 -20.26 -13.63 -34.99
N GLU A 35 -20.62 -14.27 -33.86
CA GLU A 35 -21.61 -13.74 -32.91
C GLU A 35 -20.96 -12.72 -31.96
N ARG A 36 -20.68 -11.51 -32.44
CA ARG A 36 -20.05 -10.43 -31.65
C ARG A 36 -20.93 -9.91 -30.50
N ASN A 37 -21.21 -10.74 -29.49
CA ASN A 37 -21.80 -10.32 -28.24
C ASN A 37 -20.75 -10.34 -27.12
N PHE A 38 -20.00 -9.24 -27.01
CA PHE A 38 -19.02 -9.05 -25.95
C PHE A 38 -19.63 -8.47 -24.66
N SER A 39 -20.94 -8.19 -24.63
CA SER A 39 -21.63 -7.54 -23.51
C SER A 39 -21.37 -8.21 -22.14
N PRO A 40 -21.41 -9.56 -22.01
CA PRO A 40 -21.12 -10.20 -20.73
C PRO A 40 -19.70 -9.96 -20.22
N TYR A 41 -18.73 -9.82 -21.12
CA TYR A 41 -17.32 -9.57 -20.79
C TYR A 41 -17.10 -8.10 -20.43
N VAL A 42 -17.74 -7.18 -21.17
CA VAL A 42 -17.76 -5.74 -20.84
C VAL A 42 -18.39 -5.52 -19.46
N ASP A 43 -19.51 -6.18 -19.17
CA ASP A 43 -20.15 -6.14 -17.85
C ASP A 43 -19.25 -6.69 -16.75
N PHE A 44 -18.52 -7.76 -17.03
CA PHE A 44 -17.54 -8.32 -16.10
C PHE A 44 -16.40 -7.32 -15.83
N ILE A 45 -15.82 -6.70 -16.86
CA ILE A 45 -14.78 -5.69 -16.70
C ILE A 45 -15.30 -4.46 -15.95
N ASN A 46 -16.51 -3.98 -16.26
CA ASN A 46 -17.13 -2.88 -15.51
C ASN A 46 -17.30 -3.21 -14.02
N LYS A 47 -17.73 -4.43 -13.69
CA LYS A 47 -17.78 -4.90 -12.28
C LYS A 47 -16.39 -4.96 -11.66
N LEU A 48 -15.37 -5.36 -12.41
CA LEU A 48 -13.99 -5.42 -11.93
C LEU A 48 -13.43 -4.01 -11.68
N ILE A 49 -13.64 -3.07 -12.59
CA ILE A 49 -13.32 -1.65 -12.44
C ILE A 49 -13.98 -1.12 -11.17
N GLY A 50 -15.29 -1.33 -11.00
CA GLY A 50 -16.03 -0.89 -9.81
C GLY A 50 -15.47 -1.50 -8.52
N ASN A 51 -15.12 -2.79 -8.52
CA ASN A 51 -14.50 -3.44 -7.37
C ASN A 51 -13.13 -2.86 -7.02
N PHE A 52 -12.25 -2.65 -8.01
CA PHE A 52 -10.94 -2.05 -7.78
C PHE A 52 -11.09 -0.61 -7.29
N SER A 53 -11.93 0.19 -7.94
CA SER A 53 -12.20 1.56 -7.52
C SER A 53 -12.71 1.60 -6.09
N ASN A 54 -13.69 0.78 -5.71
CA ASN A 54 -14.20 0.74 -4.34
C ASN A 54 -13.16 0.26 -3.32
N ARG A 55 -12.42 -0.81 -3.65
CA ARG A 55 -11.42 -1.39 -2.75
C ARG A 55 -10.24 -0.43 -2.52
N PHE A 56 -9.84 0.31 -3.55
CA PHE A 56 -8.70 1.22 -3.49
C PHE A 56 -9.08 2.69 -3.28
N ASN A 57 -10.37 3.02 -3.18
CA ASN A 57 -10.86 4.38 -2.91
C ASN A 57 -10.28 4.94 -1.60
N SER A 58 -10.24 4.10 -0.55
CA SER A 58 -9.68 4.43 0.76
C SER A 58 -8.17 4.62 0.75
N PHE A 59 -7.48 4.10 -0.27
CA PHE A 59 -6.03 4.14 -0.42
C PHE A 59 -5.56 5.29 -1.33
N CYS A 60 -6.46 6.20 -1.72
CA CYS A 60 -6.12 7.41 -2.47
C CYS A 60 -5.41 8.43 -1.58
N LEU A 61 -4.19 8.08 -1.13
CA LEU A 61 -3.14 9.09 -1.00
C LEU A 61 -3.05 9.82 -2.34
N GLY A 62 -3.21 11.13 -2.28
CA GLY A 62 -3.21 11.95 -3.48
C GLY A 62 -1.87 11.89 -4.20
N GLU A 63 -1.88 12.31 -5.45
CA GLU A 63 -0.73 12.14 -6.33
C GLU A 63 0.47 12.95 -5.85
N GLN A 64 0.24 14.11 -5.24
CA GLN A 64 1.31 14.96 -4.74
C GLN A 64 1.97 14.37 -3.50
N LEU A 65 1.20 13.74 -2.61
CA LEU A 65 1.75 13.03 -1.44
C LEU A 65 2.56 11.81 -1.85
N LEU A 66 2.10 11.05 -2.84
CA LEU A 66 2.89 9.94 -3.38
C LEU A 66 4.14 10.44 -4.08
N LEU A 67 4.03 11.53 -4.86
CA LEU A 67 5.17 12.14 -5.54
C LEU A 67 6.17 12.71 -4.54
N LEU A 68 5.73 13.27 -3.41
CA LEU A 68 6.62 13.73 -2.35
C LEU A 68 7.52 12.59 -1.87
N ILE A 69 6.92 11.42 -1.59
CA ILE A 69 7.70 10.25 -1.18
C ILE A 69 8.63 9.82 -2.30
N GLN A 70 8.09 9.63 -3.50
CA GLN A 70 8.82 9.04 -4.62
C GLN A 70 9.93 9.92 -5.17
N ASN A 71 9.73 11.24 -5.25
CA ASN A 71 10.72 12.23 -5.64
C ASN A 71 10.18 13.66 -5.36
N PRO A 72 10.57 14.29 -4.25
CA PRO A 72 10.09 15.63 -3.90
C PRO A 72 10.54 16.71 -4.89
N PHE A 73 11.61 16.48 -5.66
CA PHE A 73 12.16 17.43 -6.64
C PHE A 73 11.34 17.52 -7.94
N LEU A 74 10.36 16.63 -8.14
CA LEU A 74 9.46 16.66 -9.30
C LEU A 74 8.15 17.44 -9.05
N ILE A 75 7.89 17.85 -7.81
CA ILE A 75 6.69 18.63 -7.46
C ILE A 75 6.84 20.06 -8.00
N ARG A 76 6.10 20.39 -9.06
CA ARG A 76 6.08 21.75 -9.64
C ARG A 76 5.03 22.65 -8.96
N GLU A 77 3.86 22.08 -8.70
CA GLU A 77 2.73 22.80 -8.11
C GLU A 77 2.77 22.73 -6.58
N VAL A 78 3.68 23.48 -5.97
CA VAL A 78 3.90 23.53 -4.50
C VAL A 78 2.61 23.86 -3.73
N ARG A 79 1.76 24.76 -4.27
CA ARG A 79 0.44 25.06 -3.70
C ARG A 79 -0.50 23.87 -3.78
N GLY A 80 -0.50 23.16 -4.91
CA GLY A 80 -1.29 21.94 -5.12
C GLY A 80 -0.92 20.86 -4.10
N PHE A 81 0.38 20.60 -3.93
CA PHE A 81 0.89 19.68 -2.90
C PHE A 81 0.41 20.06 -1.49
N SER A 82 0.63 21.31 -1.07
CA SER A 82 0.26 21.72 0.30
C SER A 82 -1.25 21.64 0.56
N LYS A 83 -2.08 21.92 -0.45
CA LYS A 83 -3.54 21.77 -0.37
C LYS A 83 -3.93 20.31 -0.18
N GLU A 84 -3.34 19.42 -0.96
CA GLU A 84 -3.57 17.97 -0.84
C GLU A 84 -3.11 17.45 0.53
N ALA A 85 -1.91 17.84 0.97
CA ALA A 85 -1.35 17.45 2.26
C ALA A 85 -2.23 17.89 3.44
N THR A 86 -2.77 19.10 3.42
CA THR A 86 -3.66 19.60 4.49
C THR A 86 -5.07 18.99 4.46
N GLN A 87 -5.51 18.47 3.32
CA GLN A 87 -6.75 17.69 3.24
C GLN A 87 -6.60 16.35 3.96
N THR A 88 -5.47 15.67 3.75
CA THR A 88 -5.15 14.37 4.35
C THR A 88 -4.72 14.50 5.82
N PHE A 89 -3.84 15.44 6.14
CA PHE A 89 -3.26 15.62 7.47
C PHE A 89 -3.78 16.91 8.11
N LYS A 90 -4.74 16.78 9.04
CA LYS A 90 -5.36 17.95 9.70
C LYS A 90 -4.42 18.80 10.55
N TRP A 91 -3.30 18.23 10.97
CA TRP A 91 -2.25 18.93 11.71
C TRP A 91 -1.28 19.71 10.80
N ALA A 92 -1.31 19.47 9.49
CA ALA A 92 -0.39 20.11 8.55
C ALA A 92 -0.78 21.57 8.29
N HIS A 93 0.22 22.43 8.12
CA HIS A 93 0.04 23.84 7.82
C HIS A 93 0.56 24.16 6.41
N ALA A 94 -0.33 24.61 5.52
CA ALA A 94 -0.01 24.77 4.11
C ALA A 94 1.17 25.72 3.86
N GLY A 95 1.18 26.89 4.52
CA GLY A 95 2.27 27.87 4.33
C GLY A 95 3.64 27.35 4.73
N SER A 96 3.71 26.59 5.83
CA SER A 96 4.97 26.00 6.31
C SER A 96 5.48 24.94 5.34
N LEU A 97 4.59 24.05 4.89
CA LEU A 97 4.94 23.01 3.91
C LEU A 97 5.39 23.59 2.57
N GLN A 98 4.81 24.71 2.14
CA GLN A 98 5.22 25.37 0.89
C GLN A 98 6.65 25.88 0.98
N LEU A 99 7.00 26.58 2.07
CA LEU A 99 8.35 27.12 2.27
C LEU A 99 9.37 25.98 2.43
N GLU A 100 9.08 25.00 3.28
CA GLU A 100 9.96 23.84 3.46
C GLU A 100 10.20 23.09 2.14
N LEU A 101 9.18 22.94 1.28
CA LEU A 101 9.34 22.26 0.00
C LEU A 101 10.20 23.06 -0.97
N ILE A 102 10.02 24.38 -1.02
CA ILE A 102 10.84 25.27 -1.84
C ILE A 102 12.31 25.19 -1.39
N ASP A 103 12.56 25.27 -0.09
CA ASP A 103 13.90 25.22 0.48
C ASP A 103 14.56 23.85 0.26
N LEU A 104 13.82 22.76 0.41
CA LEU A 104 14.30 21.40 0.12
C LEU A 104 14.66 21.26 -1.36
N GLN A 105 13.81 21.73 -2.27
CA GLN A 105 14.05 21.67 -3.72
C GLN A 105 15.22 22.55 -4.17
N GLY A 106 15.47 23.66 -3.47
CA GLY A 106 16.63 24.53 -3.69
C GLY A 106 17.96 23.96 -3.18
N ASN A 107 17.93 22.88 -2.40
CA ASN A 107 19.13 22.28 -1.82
C ASN A 107 19.76 21.24 -2.76
N ALA A 108 20.83 21.65 -3.45
CA ALA A 108 21.54 20.79 -4.40
C ALA A 108 22.14 19.53 -3.76
N ALA A 109 22.65 19.62 -2.52
CA ALA A 109 23.23 18.47 -1.82
C ALA A 109 22.17 17.42 -1.48
N LEU A 110 20.98 17.85 -1.02
CA LEU A 110 19.86 16.93 -0.79
C LEU A 110 19.41 16.27 -2.09
N ARG A 111 19.44 17.00 -3.21
CA ARG A 111 19.10 16.44 -4.52
C ARG A 111 20.08 15.35 -4.97
N GLU A 112 21.37 15.60 -4.84
CA GLU A 112 22.42 14.62 -5.16
C GLU A 112 22.32 13.38 -4.26
N HIS A 113 22.09 13.56 -2.96
CA HIS A 113 21.85 12.45 -2.04
C HIS A 113 20.60 11.64 -2.41
N PHE A 114 19.54 12.30 -2.85
CA PHE A 114 18.33 11.62 -3.30
C PHE A 114 18.59 10.74 -4.53
N GLU A 115 19.42 11.18 -5.48
CA GLU A 115 19.75 10.40 -6.68
C GLU A 115 20.54 9.12 -6.37
N THR A 116 21.20 9.06 -5.21
CA THR A 116 22.03 7.93 -4.78
C THR A 116 21.40 7.05 -3.70
N THR A 117 20.21 7.40 -3.23
CA THR A 117 19.55 6.77 -2.07
C THR A 117 18.12 6.39 -2.40
N ASP A 118 17.61 5.29 -1.83
CA ASP A 118 16.19 4.97 -1.99
C ASP A 118 15.29 6.00 -1.24
N PRO A 119 14.04 6.20 -1.69
CA PRO A 119 13.12 7.15 -1.08
C PRO A 119 12.91 7.00 0.43
N ALA A 120 12.84 5.78 0.95
CA ALA A 120 12.58 5.57 2.36
C ALA A 120 13.79 6.00 3.20
N THR A 121 15.00 5.60 2.79
CA THR A 121 16.24 6.01 3.47
C THR A 121 16.47 7.53 3.38
N PHE A 122 16.15 8.15 2.24
CA PHE A 122 16.23 9.61 2.10
C PHE A 122 15.41 10.33 3.17
N TRP A 123 14.12 9.99 3.30
CA TRP A 123 13.23 10.62 4.28
C TRP A 123 13.56 10.25 5.73
N LEU A 124 14.08 9.05 5.99
CA LEU A 124 14.35 8.56 7.35
C LEU A 124 15.71 8.99 7.90
N GLN A 125 16.70 9.24 7.03
CA GLN A 125 18.09 9.42 7.46
C GLN A 125 18.76 10.67 6.88
N THR A 126 18.30 11.18 5.73
CA THR A 126 18.95 12.31 5.04
C THR A 126 18.26 13.64 5.35
N VAL A 127 16.93 13.67 5.27
CA VAL A 127 16.16 14.90 5.55
C VAL A 127 16.13 15.14 7.06
N SER A 128 16.65 16.30 7.47
CA SER A 128 16.70 16.66 8.89
C SER A 128 15.34 17.19 9.38
N GLU A 129 14.77 16.53 10.40
CA GLU A 129 13.51 16.95 11.02
C GLU A 129 13.60 18.35 11.64
N SER A 130 14.77 18.80 12.09
CA SER A 130 14.92 20.15 12.65
C SER A 130 14.84 21.25 11.59
N VAL A 131 15.19 20.94 10.34
CA VAL A 131 15.19 21.88 9.22
C VAL A 131 13.86 21.80 8.44
N PHE A 132 13.32 20.60 8.25
CA PHE A 132 12.09 20.35 7.50
C PHE A 132 11.06 19.56 8.34
N PRO A 133 10.60 20.10 9.47
CA PRO A 133 9.75 19.37 10.42
C PRO A 133 8.41 18.96 9.82
N GLY A 134 7.78 19.84 9.04
CA GLY A 134 6.49 19.57 8.40
C GLY A 134 6.60 18.47 7.35
N LEU A 135 7.56 18.59 6.43
CA LEU A 135 7.76 17.62 5.36
C LEU A 135 8.20 16.26 5.88
N THR A 136 9.13 16.23 6.84
CA THR A 136 9.60 14.98 7.45
C THR A 136 8.42 14.25 8.10
N LYS A 137 7.59 14.98 8.85
CA LYS A 137 6.40 14.41 9.48
C LYS A 137 5.38 13.90 8.46
N VAL A 138 5.11 14.64 7.38
CA VAL A 138 4.22 14.19 6.30
C VAL A 138 4.77 12.92 5.66
N ALA A 139 6.08 12.88 5.40
CA ALA A 139 6.72 11.74 4.76
C ALA A 139 6.67 10.48 5.64
N LEU A 140 7.00 10.61 6.93
CA LEU A 140 6.93 9.52 7.91
C LEU A 140 5.52 8.92 8.02
N HIS A 141 4.50 9.77 8.15
CA HIS A 141 3.12 9.30 8.20
C HIS A 141 2.71 8.61 6.90
N THR A 142 3.16 9.12 5.75
CA THR A 142 2.84 8.51 4.45
C THR A 142 3.51 7.15 4.27
N LEU A 143 4.79 7.01 4.64
CA LEU A 143 5.52 5.76 4.57
C LEU A 143 4.93 4.68 5.51
N THR A 144 4.50 5.08 6.71
CA THR A 144 3.97 4.15 7.73
C THR A 144 2.51 3.73 7.51
N MET A 145 1.71 4.52 6.76
CA MET A 145 0.34 4.14 6.39
C MET A 145 0.28 2.81 5.62
N PHE A 146 1.24 2.57 4.72
CA PHE A 146 1.28 1.33 3.94
C PHE A 146 1.70 0.12 4.77
N GLY A 147 2.73 0.26 5.61
CA GLY A 147 3.23 -0.84 6.45
C GLY A 147 2.21 -1.30 7.50
N SER A 148 1.49 -0.36 8.10
CA SER A 148 0.46 -0.66 9.11
C SER A 148 -0.74 -1.39 8.50
N THR A 149 -1.21 -0.98 7.31
CA THR A 149 -2.32 -1.66 6.63
C THR A 149 -1.98 -3.12 6.34
N TYR A 150 -0.82 -3.39 5.72
CA TYR A 150 -0.40 -4.77 5.43
C TYR A 150 -0.26 -5.61 6.70
N SER A 151 0.32 -5.04 7.76
CA SER A 151 0.46 -5.72 9.05
C SER A 151 -0.90 -6.06 9.66
N CYS A 152 -1.87 -5.15 9.57
CA CYS A 152 -3.24 -5.38 10.02
C CYS A 152 -3.94 -6.48 9.19
N GLU A 153 -3.83 -6.44 7.86
CA GLU A 153 -4.41 -7.47 6.99
C GLU A 153 -3.82 -8.85 7.29
N SER A 154 -2.48 -8.94 7.40
CA SER A 154 -1.78 -10.17 7.78
C SER A 154 -2.22 -10.66 9.17
N ALA A 155 -2.40 -9.75 10.13
CA ALA A 155 -2.92 -10.09 11.46
C ALA A 155 -4.33 -10.66 11.39
N PHE A 156 -5.25 -10.05 10.63
CA PHE A 156 -6.61 -10.59 10.48
C PHE A 156 -6.63 -11.93 9.75
N SER A 157 -5.80 -12.12 8.72
CA SER A 157 -5.66 -13.42 8.05
C SER A 157 -5.17 -14.50 9.02
N ASN A 158 -4.15 -14.21 9.83
CA ASN A 158 -3.68 -15.11 10.88
C ASN A 158 -4.76 -15.39 11.93
N MET A 159 -5.50 -14.36 12.34
CA MET A 159 -6.60 -14.50 13.31
C MET A 159 -7.70 -15.42 12.77
N ASN A 160 -8.06 -15.32 11.49
CA ASN A 160 -9.05 -16.21 10.85
C ASN A 160 -8.56 -17.67 10.80
N ILE A 161 -7.27 -17.91 10.57
CA ILE A 161 -6.69 -19.25 10.63
C ILE A 161 -6.74 -19.79 12.06
N ILE A 162 -6.39 -18.96 13.05
CA ILE A 162 -6.39 -19.34 14.47
C ILE A 162 -7.82 -19.59 14.97
N LYS A 163 -8.78 -18.77 14.58
CA LYS A 163 -10.22 -18.88 14.87
C LYS A 163 -10.94 -19.66 13.75
N ASN A 164 -10.49 -20.87 13.45
CA ASN A 164 -11.23 -21.72 12.53
C ASN A 164 -12.49 -22.32 13.20
N LYS A 165 -13.47 -22.74 12.40
CA LYS A 165 -14.77 -23.28 12.84
C LYS A 165 -14.66 -24.50 13.77
N TYR A 166 -13.52 -25.18 13.78
CA TYR A 166 -13.30 -26.41 14.54
C TYR A 166 -12.68 -26.16 15.92
N ARG A 167 -12.32 -24.91 16.26
CA ARG A 167 -11.74 -24.54 17.57
C ARG A 167 -12.76 -23.87 18.49
N SER A 168 -13.78 -24.62 18.90
CA SER A 168 -14.86 -24.17 19.79
C SER A 168 -14.44 -23.88 21.25
N ARG A 169 -13.20 -24.21 21.64
CA ARG A 169 -12.66 -24.01 23.01
C ARG A 169 -11.60 -22.90 23.12
N LEU A 170 -11.38 -22.12 22.05
CA LEU A 170 -10.39 -21.04 22.08
C LEU A 170 -10.93 -19.85 22.89
N ASN A 171 -10.30 -19.55 24.03
CA ASN A 171 -10.63 -18.35 24.81
C ASN A 171 -9.80 -17.14 24.32
N ASN A 172 -10.11 -15.95 24.83
CA ASN A 172 -9.43 -14.72 24.43
C ASN A 172 -7.93 -14.72 24.77
N GLU A 173 -7.53 -15.33 25.89
CA GLU A 173 -6.13 -15.41 26.29
C GLU A 173 -5.32 -16.28 25.33
N HIS A 174 -5.83 -17.45 24.97
CA HIS A 174 -5.22 -18.35 23.98
C HIS A 174 -5.10 -17.66 22.62
N LEU A 175 -6.13 -16.92 22.20
CA LEU A 175 -6.10 -16.16 20.97
C LEU A 175 -5.01 -15.08 20.99
N HIS A 176 -4.91 -14.34 22.09
CA HIS A 176 -3.90 -13.31 22.28
C HIS A 176 -2.47 -13.89 22.19
N ILE A 177 -2.20 -15.01 22.85
CA ILE A 177 -0.90 -15.71 22.79
C ILE A 177 -0.59 -16.19 21.36
N CYS A 178 -1.56 -16.81 20.69
CA CYS A 178 -1.39 -17.27 19.31
C CYS A 178 -1.12 -16.11 18.34
N MET A 179 -1.86 -15.00 18.47
CA MET A 179 -1.65 -13.80 17.66
C MET A 179 -0.27 -13.19 17.89
N ARG A 180 0.18 -13.07 19.14
CA ARG A 180 1.55 -12.63 19.46
C ARG A 180 2.61 -13.52 18.84
N THR A 181 2.38 -14.83 18.83
CA THR A 181 3.31 -15.81 18.24
C THR A 181 3.29 -15.76 16.70
N ALA A 182 2.15 -15.50 16.08
CA ALA A 182 2.03 -15.42 14.62
C ALA A 182 2.59 -14.11 14.05
N LEU A 183 2.53 -13.02 14.81
CA LEU A 183 2.94 -11.67 14.37
C LEU A 183 4.36 -11.29 14.77
N THR A 184 5.01 -12.06 15.64
CA THR A 184 6.39 -11.78 16.02
C THR A 184 7.36 -12.19 14.91
N PRO A 185 8.41 -11.38 14.63
CA PRO A 185 9.50 -11.81 13.75
C PRO A 185 10.38 -12.90 14.39
N PHE A 186 10.17 -13.20 15.68
CA PHE A 186 10.93 -14.21 16.41
C PHE A 186 10.53 -15.63 15.98
N GLN A 187 11.47 -16.38 15.43
CA GLN A 187 11.25 -17.79 15.11
C GLN A 187 11.46 -18.68 16.36
N PRO A 188 10.44 -19.44 16.79
CA PRO A 188 10.62 -20.39 17.88
C PRO A 188 11.68 -21.43 17.53
N ARG A 189 12.59 -21.71 18.46
CA ARG A 189 13.66 -22.72 18.27
C ARG A 189 13.10 -24.13 18.44
N PHE A 190 12.22 -24.57 17.53
CA PHE A 190 11.50 -25.85 17.62
C PHE A 190 12.43 -27.05 17.79
N LYS A 191 13.59 -27.06 17.12
CA LYS A 191 14.59 -28.13 17.26
C LYS A 191 15.12 -28.28 18.69
N LEU A 192 15.29 -27.15 19.38
CA LEU A 192 15.77 -27.13 20.77
C LEU A 192 14.66 -27.52 21.74
N LEU A 193 13.42 -27.08 21.49
CA LEU A 193 12.26 -27.45 22.28
C LEU A 193 11.90 -28.94 22.15
N ALA A 194 11.99 -29.51 20.95
CA ALA A 194 11.74 -30.93 20.70
C ALA A 194 12.84 -31.85 21.24
N GLY A 195 14.06 -31.33 21.40
CA GLY A 195 15.20 -32.06 21.96
C GLY A 195 15.27 -32.02 23.49
N GLN A 196 14.45 -31.22 24.17
CA GLN A 196 14.39 -31.15 25.63
C GLN A 196 13.28 -32.08 26.15
N PRO A 197 13.62 -33.14 26.91
CA PRO A 197 12.63 -34.03 27.51
C PRO A 197 11.91 -33.29 28.65
N HIS A 198 10.82 -32.61 28.32
CA HIS A 198 9.88 -32.16 29.34
C HIS A 198 9.02 -33.37 29.71
N ALA A 199 9.33 -33.99 30.85
CA ALA A 199 8.47 -35.00 31.43
C ALA A 199 7.13 -34.34 31.81
N HIS A 200 6.12 -34.51 30.96
CA HIS A 200 4.74 -34.30 31.37
C HIS A 200 4.37 -35.45 32.32
N PHE A 201 4.53 -35.21 33.62
CA PHE A 201 3.87 -36.02 34.63
C PHE A 201 2.37 -35.70 34.54
N SER A 202 1.64 -36.54 33.82
CA SER A 202 0.18 -36.63 33.96
C SER A 202 -0.11 -37.20 35.36
N HIS A 203 -0.78 -36.40 36.20
CA HIS A 203 -1.50 -36.89 37.38
C HIS A 203 -2.89 -37.37 36.97
#